data_AF-A0A916MBW5-F1
#
_entry.id   AF-A0A916MBW5-F1
#
_cell.length_a   1.000
_cell.length_b   1.000
_cell.length_c   1.000
_cell.angle_alpha   90.00
_cell.angle_beta   90.00
_cell.angle_gamma   90.00
#
_symmetry.space_group_name_H-M   'P 1'
#
loop_
_entity.id
_entity.type
_entity.pdbx_description
1 polymer ?
#
loop_
_entity_poly.entity_id
_entity_poly.type
_entity_poly.pdbx_seq_one_letter_code
_entity_poly.pdbx_strand_id
1 'polypeptide(L)'
;MNPVQQELINFIWTIANLLRGPYRPPQYRRVMLPLTVLRRLDCVLEPTKEKVLAEHAALSARGLDETTVEKTIRHKFNLPFINTSKYSFQKLLGEPDNIAFNLVAYIKGFSKQAREILAHFEFEKEIEKLDQANRLFEIVKQFAATDLHPERVSNVDMGYVFEDLVRRFNEQANEEAGDHFTPREVIRLMVHALFNPDDSVFTEQGKVRTLYDPCCGTGGMLSVAEEYVREHAPGLTLKVFGQEYNDESFAICGSDLLIKGEDPQHIVFGDTLGDGKTGDGHPDKQFHYMLANPPFGVEWKPEEDTVTREHSDLGFNGRFGAGLPRINDGSLLFL
;
A
#
# COMPACT_ATOMS: atom_id res chain seq x y z
N MET A 1 -20.33 0.28 9.84
CA MET A 1 -20.05 0.64 8.45
C MET A 1 -20.97 1.77 8.02
N ASN A 2 -20.42 2.76 7.32
CA ASN A 2 -21.22 3.84 6.72
C ASN A 2 -21.80 3.40 5.34
N PRO A 3 -22.71 4.19 4.74
CA PRO A 3 -23.34 3.84 3.46
C PRO A 3 -22.35 3.68 2.29
N VAL A 4 -21.27 4.47 2.25
CA VAL A 4 -20.24 4.42 1.21
C VAL A 4 -19.49 3.08 1.26
N GLN A 5 -19.11 2.64 2.46
CA GLN A 5 -18.47 1.33 2.67
C GLN A 5 -19.39 0.19 2.22
N GLN A 6 -20.69 0.26 2.53
CA GLN A 6 -21.66 -0.76 2.10
C GLN A 6 -21.83 -0.80 0.57
N GLU A 7 -21.90 0.36 -0.10
CA GLU A 7 -21.95 0.46 -1.55
C GLU A 7 -20.74 -0.21 -2.20
N LEU A 8 -19.53 0.09 -1.69
CA LEU A 8 -18.28 -0.45 -2.20
C LEU A 8 -18.17 -1.97 -1.99
N ILE A 9 -18.55 -2.46 -0.82
CA ILE A 9 -18.58 -3.90 -0.54
C ILE A 9 -19.55 -4.62 -1.48
N ASN A 10 -20.73 -4.05 -1.72
CA ASN A 10 -21.69 -4.63 -2.67
C ASN A 10 -21.16 -4.61 -4.11
N PHE A 11 -20.50 -3.54 -4.53
CA PHE A 11 -19.82 -3.45 -5.82
C PHE A 11 -18.76 -4.55 -5.98
N ILE A 12 -17.90 -4.70 -4.98
CA ILE A 12 -16.90 -5.76 -4.84
C ILE A 12 -17.53 -7.15 -5.05
N TRP A 13 -18.69 -7.41 -4.45
CA TRP A 13 -19.38 -8.70 -4.62
C TRP A 13 -19.96 -8.91 -6.03
N THR A 14 -20.39 -7.84 -6.69
CA THR A 14 -20.79 -7.91 -8.10
C THR A 14 -19.61 -8.35 -8.97
N ILE A 15 -18.40 -7.83 -8.70
CA ILE A 15 -17.17 -8.26 -9.40
C ILE A 15 -16.84 -9.72 -9.11
N ALA A 16 -16.96 -10.17 -7.86
CA ALA A 16 -16.68 -11.57 -7.49
C ALA A 16 -17.52 -12.57 -8.31
N ASN A 17 -18.77 -12.22 -8.64
CA ASN A 17 -19.61 -13.06 -9.50
C ASN A 17 -19.06 -13.23 -10.93
N LEU A 18 -18.40 -12.20 -11.48
CA LEU A 18 -17.76 -12.26 -12.80
C LEU A 18 -16.48 -13.13 -12.79
N LEU A 19 -15.83 -13.25 -11.64
CA LEU A 19 -14.63 -14.07 -11.44
C LEU A 19 -14.94 -15.55 -11.24
N ARG A 20 -16.20 -15.91 -10.96
CA ARG A 20 -16.62 -17.29 -10.77
C ARG A 20 -16.40 -18.12 -12.04
N GLY A 21 -15.73 -19.25 -11.86
CA GLY A 21 -15.34 -20.16 -12.95
C GLY A 21 -13.83 -20.11 -13.18
N PRO A 22 -13.29 -19.05 -13.82
CA PRO A 22 -11.84 -18.93 -14.05
C PRO A 22 -11.02 -18.87 -12.75
N TYR A 23 -11.64 -18.47 -11.63
CA TYR A 23 -10.99 -18.35 -10.33
C TYR A 23 -11.78 -19.10 -9.24
N ARG A 24 -11.03 -19.63 -8.27
CA ARG A 24 -11.57 -20.07 -6.96
C ARG A 24 -11.69 -18.87 -6.02
N PRO A 25 -12.60 -18.89 -5.03
CA PRO A 25 -12.86 -17.73 -4.17
C PRO A 25 -11.62 -17.09 -3.52
N PRO A 26 -10.64 -17.85 -2.96
CA PRO A 26 -9.41 -17.26 -2.43
C PRO A 26 -8.57 -16.50 -3.47
N GLN A 27 -8.71 -16.84 -4.76
CA GLN A 27 -7.94 -16.22 -5.84
C GLN A 27 -8.58 -14.92 -6.33
N TYR A 28 -9.80 -14.57 -5.90
CA TYR A 28 -10.46 -13.32 -6.31
C TYR A 28 -9.63 -12.09 -5.90
N ARG A 29 -8.90 -12.18 -4.79
CA ARG A 29 -8.01 -11.12 -4.30
C ARG A 29 -6.97 -10.66 -5.33
N ARG A 30 -6.46 -11.58 -6.14
CA ARG A 30 -5.45 -11.33 -7.20
C ARG A 30 -5.96 -10.43 -8.32
N VAL A 31 -7.28 -10.29 -8.46
CA VAL A 31 -7.90 -9.41 -9.44
C VAL A 31 -8.47 -8.17 -8.76
N MET A 32 -9.14 -8.36 -7.63
CA MET A 32 -9.90 -7.29 -6.99
C MET A 32 -9.01 -6.26 -6.31
N LEU A 33 -7.92 -6.67 -5.66
CA LEU A 33 -6.97 -5.75 -5.02
C LEU A 33 -6.27 -4.84 -6.05
N PRO A 34 -5.60 -5.36 -7.10
CA PRO A 34 -4.93 -4.50 -8.07
C PRO A 34 -5.89 -3.58 -8.82
N LEU A 35 -7.08 -4.05 -9.21
CA LEU A 35 -8.04 -3.19 -9.91
C LEU A 35 -8.63 -2.10 -9.03
N THR A 36 -8.86 -2.37 -7.74
CA THR A 36 -9.31 -1.35 -6.79
C THR A 36 -8.26 -0.26 -6.63
N VAL A 37 -6.99 -0.64 -6.45
CA VAL A 37 -5.87 0.29 -6.39
C VAL A 37 -5.73 1.08 -7.70
N LEU A 38 -5.69 0.40 -8.85
CA LEU A 38 -5.55 1.03 -10.16
C LEU A 38 -6.67 2.03 -10.44
N ARG A 39 -7.93 1.68 -10.13
CA ARG A 39 -9.05 2.60 -10.33
C ARG A 39 -8.97 3.79 -9.38
N ARG A 40 -8.54 3.60 -8.14
CA ARG A 40 -8.32 4.70 -7.19
C ARG A 40 -7.24 5.66 -7.70
N LEU A 41 -6.11 5.14 -8.18
CA LEU A 41 -5.06 5.94 -8.82
C LEU A 41 -5.56 6.66 -10.07
N ASP A 42 -6.39 6.00 -10.89
CA ASP A 42 -7.00 6.60 -12.08
C ASP A 42 -7.89 7.79 -11.73
N CYS A 43 -8.74 7.65 -10.69
CA CYS A 43 -9.63 8.73 -10.24
C CYS A 43 -8.84 9.98 -9.83
N VAL A 44 -7.71 9.83 -9.12
CA VAL A 44 -6.85 10.95 -8.69
C VAL A 44 -6.26 11.70 -9.90
N LEU A 45 -5.96 11.00 -10.99
CA LEU A 45 -5.37 11.58 -12.18
C LEU A 45 -6.40 12.09 -13.20
N GLU A 46 -7.65 11.62 -13.14
CA GLU A 46 -8.71 11.88 -14.11
C GLU A 46 -8.91 13.39 -14.42
N PRO A 47 -8.95 14.30 -13.42
CA PRO A 47 -9.13 15.74 -13.67
C PRO A 47 -7.96 16.42 -14.40
N THR A 48 -6.76 15.82 -14.34
CA THR A 48 -5.52 16.44 -14.86
C THR A 48 -4.93 15.69 -16.06
N LYS A 49 -5.48 14.53 -16.42
CA LYS A 49 -4.92 13.59 -17.41
C LYS A 49 -4.46 14.25 -18.70
N GLU A 50 -5.34 14.98 -19.39
CA GLU A 50 -5.00 15.61 -20.67
C GLU A 50 -3.90 16.67 -20.54
N LYS A 51 -3.89 17.41 -19.43
CA LYS A 51 -2.86 18.43 -19.15
C LYS A 51 -1.50 17.78 -18.87
N VAL A 52 -1.50 16.68 -18.13
CA VAL A 52 -0.29 15.89 -17.84
C VAL A 52 0.30 15.33 -19.12
N LEU A 53 -0.52 14.77 -20.02
CA LEU A 53 -0.04 14.23 -21.30
C LEU A 53 0.54 15.31 -22.22
N ALA A 54 -0.11 16.47 -22.31
CA ALA A 54 0.38 17.59 -23.09
C ALA A 54 1.72 18.13 -22.54
N GLU A 55 1.82 18.28 -21.21
CA GLU A 55 3.05 18.74 -20.57
C GLU A 55 4.19 17.72 -20.72
N HIS A 56 3.90 16.44 -20.55
CA HIS A 56 4.86 15.37 -20.76
C HIS A 56 5.42 15.40 -22.19
N ALA A 57 4.55 15.46 -23.20
CA ALA A 57 4.97 15.56 -24.59
C ALA A 57 5.86 16.80 -24.85
N ALA A 58 5.50 17.95 -24.29
CA ALA A 58 6.27 19.19 -24.44
C ALA A 58 7.64 19.12 -23.77
N LEU A 59 7.74 18.54 -22.57
CA LEU A 59 9.00 18.41 -21.83
C LEU A 59 9.90 17.32 -22.43
N SER A 60 9.34 16.18 -22.85
CA SER A 60 10.09 15.13 -23.55
C SER A 60 10.65 15.62 -24.88
N ALA A 61 9.91 16.44 -25.63
CA ALA A 61 10.40 17.05 -26.87
C ALA A 61 11.60 17.99 -26.66
N ARG A 62 11.79 18.51 -25.44
CA ARG A 62 12.95 19.32 -25.05
C ARG A 62 14.17 18.49 -24.66
N GLY A 63 14.07 17.15 -24.69
CA GLY A 63 15.17 16.25 -24.35
C GLY A 63 15.50 16.19 -22.85
N LEU A 64 14.55 16.57 -21.99
CA LEU A 64 14.72 16.42 -20.54
C LEU A 64 14.65 14.93 -20.15
N ASP A 65 15.40 14.55 -19.12
CA ASP A 65 15.34 13.19 -18.57
C ASP A 65 14.00 12.91 -17.88
N GLU A 66 13.61 11.64 -17.83
CA GLU A 66 12.31 11.18 -17.29
C GLU A 66 12.07 11.63 -15.85
N THR A 67 13.11 11.67 -15.01
CA THR A 67 12.99 12.06 -13.60
C THR A 67 12.69 13.57 -13.47
N THR A 68 13.37 14.40 -14.25
CA THR A 68 13.11 15.85 -14.29
C THR A 68 11.73 16.15 -14.86
N VAL A 69 11.32 15.44 -15.91
CA VAL A 69 9.97 15.56 -16.50
C VAL A 69 8.92 15.24 -15.45
N GLU A 70 9.04 14.10 -14.77
CA GLU A 70 8.10 13.68 -13.73
C GLU A 70 7.98 14.72 -12.62
N LYS A 71 9.10 15.14 -12.01
CA LYS A 71 9.12 16.12 -10.91
C LYS A 71 8.47 17.44 -11.31
N THR A 72 8.73 17.90 -12.53
CA THR A 72 8.17 19.16 -13.05
C THR A 72 6.64 19.07 -13.17
N ILE A 73 6.13 17.98 -13.73
CA ILE A 73 4.68 17.76 -13.90
C ILE A 73 4.00 17.63 -12.54
N ARG A 74 4.56 16.82 -11.63
CA ARG A 74 4.03 16.65 -10.27
C ARG A 74 3.90 17.98 -9.54
N HIS A 75 4.95 18.79 -9.54
CA HIS A 75 4.93 20.11 -8.92
C HIS A 75 3.94 21.06 -9.61
N LYS A 76 3.91 21.09 -10.95
CA LYS A 76 3.04 21.99 -11.73
C LYS A 76 1.55 21.74 -11.49
N PHE A 77 1.16 20.48 -11.35
CA PHE A 77 -0.24 20.08 -11.18
C PHE A 77 -0.60 19.67 -9.75
N ASN A 78 0.33 19.85 -8.80
CA ASN A 78 0.18 19.41 -7.40
C ASN A 78 -0.27 17.93 -7.29
N LEU A 79 0.40 17.07 -8.05
CA LEU A 79 0.08 15.64 -8.12
C LEU A 79 1.08 14.81 -7.32
N PRO A 80 0.60 13.82 -6.55
CA PRO A 80 1.50 12.95 -5.81
C PRO A 80 2.26 11.97 -6.72
N PHE A 81 1.68 11.59 -7.86
CA PHE A 81 2.27 10.74 -8.90
C PHE A 81 1.70 11.10 -10.27
N ILE A 82 2.22 10.51 -11.34
CA ILE A 82 1.73 10.74 -12.71
C ILE A 82 1.53 9.43 -13.47
N ASN A 83 0.73 9.49 -14.53
CA ASN A 83 0.60 8.43 -15.52
C ASN A 83 0.62 9.02 -16.95
N THR A 84 1.60 8.63 -17.74
CA THR A 84 1.89 9.12 -19.10
C THR A 84 1.25 8.28 -20.20
N SER A 85 0.51 7.20 -19.84
CA SER A 85 -0.27 6.44 -20.81
C SER A 85 -1.40 7.29 -21.39
N LYS A 86 -1.67 7.15 -22.68
CA LYS A 86 -2.83 7.81 -23.33
C LYS A 86 -4.18 7.28 -22.81
N TYR A 87 -4.17 6.13 -22.14
CA TYR A 87 -5.36 5.47 -21.60
C TYR A 87 -5.73 6.00 -20.21
N SER A 88 -7.02 5.90 -19.91
CA SER A 88 -7.67 5.97 -18.59
C SER A 88 -8.69 4.83 -18.54
N PHE A 89 -9.27 4.50 -17.38
CA PHE A 89 -10.26 3.41 -17.33
C PHE A 89 -11.43 3.64 -18.31
N GLN A 90 -11.88 4.89 -18.46
CA GLN A 90 -12.91 5.25 -19.44
C GLN A 90 -12.45 5.03 -20.89
N LYS A 91 -11.22 5.43 -21.23
CA LYS A 91 -10.68 5.26 -22.59
C LYS A 91 -10.41 3.80 -22.94
N LEU A 92 -10.11 2.94 -21.97
CA LEU A 92 -9.93 1.50 -22.19
C LEU A 92 -11.19 0.85 -22.78
N LEU A 93 -12.38 1.34 -22.42
CA LEU A 93 -13.66 0.81 -22.90
C LEU A 93 -13.91 1.10 -24.40
N GLY A 94 -13.18 2.06 -24.98
CA GLY A 94 -13.31 2.43 -26.39
C GLY A 94 -12.63 1.45 -27.36
N GLU A 95 -11.76 0.56 -26.86
CA GLU A 95 -11.05 -0.44 -27.67
C GLU A 95 -11.17 -1.85 -27.04
N PRO A 96 -12.39 -2.45 -27.01
CA PRO A 96 -12.63 -3.72 -26.30
C PRO A 96 -11.73 -4.87 -26.75
N ASP A 97 -11.48 -4.99 -28.06
CA ASP A 97 -10.68 -6.07 -28.65
C ASP A 97 -9.20 -6.02 -28.25
N ASN A 98 -8.71 -4.87 -27.77
CA ASN A 98 -7.33 -4.67 -27.35
C ASN A 98 -7.22 -4.34 -25.85
N ILE A 99 -8.28 -4.59 -25.07
CA ILE A 99 -8.35 -4.09 -23.69
C ILE A 99 -7.22 -4.63 -22.80
N ALA A 100 -6.81 -5.89 -22.96
CA ALA A 100 -5.68 -6.47 -22.23
C ALA A 100 -4.38 -5.72 -22.51
N PHE A 101 -4.04 -5.56 -23.79
CA PHE A 101 -2.83 -4.84 -24.22
C PHE A 101 -2.86 -3.39 -23.72
N ASN A 102 -4.01 -2.72 -23.84
CA ASN A 102 -4.18 -1.33 -23.46
C ASN A 102 -4.10 -1.12 -21.94
N LEU A 103 -4.62 -2.06 -21.14
CA LEU A 103 -4.53 -2.02 -19.68
C LEU A 103 -3.08 -2.25 -19.20
N VAL A 104 -2.34 -3.16 -19.82
CA VAL A 104 -0.90 -3.32 -19.54
C VAL A 104 -0.14 -2.04 -19.90
N ALA A 105 -0.44 -1.42 -21.04
CA ALA A 105 0.14 -0.14 -21.43
C ALA A 105 -0.26 1.00 -20.47
N TYR A 106 -1.44 0.94 -19.87
CA TYR A 106 -1.87 1.87 -18.82
C TYR A 106 -1.01 1.73 -17.56
N ILE A 107 -0.81 0.50 -17.08
CA ILE A 107 0.02 0.21 -15.89
C ILE A 107 1.47 0.64 -16.14
N LYS A 108 2.03 0.36 -17.32
CA LYS A 108 3.39 0.77 -17.70
C LYS A 108 3.58 2.27 -17.86
N GLY A 109 2.49 3.04 -17.94
CA GLY A 109 2.54 4.50 -18.02
C GLY A 109 2.71 5.21 -16.67
N PHE A 110 2.60 4.51 -15.54
CA PHE A 110 2.83 5.13 -14.22
C PHE A 110 4.31 5.52 -14.02
N SER A 111 4.54 6.49 -13.12
CA SER A 111 5.89 6.83 -12.64
C SER A 111 6.61 5.59 -12.10
N LYS A 112 7.95 5.62 -12.09
CA LYS A 112 8.79 4.47 -11.72
C LYS A 112 8.38 3.86 -10.38
N GLN A 113 8.24 4.68 -9.34
CA GLN A 113 7.91 4.22 -7.99
C GLN A 113 6.51 3.60 -7.92
N ALA A 114 5.53 4.20 -8.61
CA ALA A 114 4.19 3.64 -8.69
C ALA A 114 4.18 2.30 -9.43
N ARG A 115 4.99 2.14 -10.49
CA ARG A 115 5.15 0.86 -11.19
C ARG A 115 5.80 -0.21 -10.32
N GLU A 116 6.80 0.16 -9.52
CA GLU A 116 7.46 -0.77 -8.59
C GLU A 116 6.45 -1.31 -7.57
N ILE A 117 5.66 -0.43 -6.94
CA ILE A 117 4.58 -0.83 -6.01
C ILE A 117 3.56 -1.74 -6.71
N LEU A 118 3.07 -1.35 -7.89
CA LEU A 118 2.06 -2.11 -8.62
C LEU A 118 2.57 -3.47 -9.12
N ALA A 119 3.88 -3.65 -9.31
CA ALA A 119 4.46 -4.90 -9.77
C ALA A 119 4.30 -6.04 -8.75
N HIS A 120 4.23 -5.73 -7.46
CA HIS A 120 4.00 -6.71 -6.40
C HIS A 120 2.63 -7.38 -6.46
N PHE A 121 1.66 -6.81 -7.19
CA PHE A 121 0.39 -7.51 -7.46
C PHE A 121 0.51 -8.61 -8.53
N GLU A 122 1.63 -8.70 -9.27
CA GLU A 122 1.83 -9.63 -10.40
C GLU A 122 0.68 -9.63 -11.44
N PHE A 123 0.02 -8.48 -11.61
CA PHE A 123 -1.30 -8.44 -12.24
C PHE A 123 -1.33 -8.73 -13.75
N GLU A 124 -0.21 -8.59 -14.47
CA GLU A 124 -0.16 -8.83 -15.93
C GLU A 124 -0.64 -10.24 -16.32
N LYS A 125 -0.32 -11.26 -15.52
CA LYS A 125 -0.78 -12.66 -15.76
C LYS A 125 -2.29 -12.80 -15.58
N GLU A 126 -2.85 -12.09 -14.61
CA GLU A 126 -4.29 -12.15 -14.33
C GLU A 126 -5.09 -11.36 -15.37
N ILE A 127 -4.52 -10.29 -15.95
CA ILE A 127 -5.09 -9.59 -17.11
C ILE A 127 -5.25 -10.56 -18.28
N GLU A 128 -4.18 -11.29 -18.66
CA GLU A 128 -4.23 -12.27 -19.76
C GLU A 128 -5.28 -13.35 -19.49
N LYS A 129 -5.30 -13.91 -18.27
CA LYS A 129 -6.26 -14.93 -17.88
C LYS A 129 -7.71 -14.45 -17.95
N LEU A 130 -7.99 -13.21 -17.54
CA LEU A 130 -9.32 -12.61 -17.63
C LEU A 130 -9.76 -12.37 -19.07
N ASP A 131 -8.82 -11.99 -19.93
CA ASP A 131 -9.07 -11.75 -21.36
C ASP A 131 -9.41 -13.05 -22.09
N GLN A 132 -8.61 -14.11 -21.87
CA GLN A 132 -8.87 -15.46 -22.39
C GLN A 132 -10.22 -16.03 -21.92
N ALA A 133 -10.66 -15.64 -20.71
CA ALA A 133 -11.95 -16.03 -20.16
C ALA A 133 -13.13 -15.13 -20.61
N ASN A 134 -12.89 -14.13 -21.45
CA ASN A 134 -13.87 -13.12 -21.88
C ASN A 134 -14.55 -12.41 -20.69
N ARG A 135 -13.76 -12.10 -19.65
CA ARG A 135 -14.22 -11.40 -18.42
C ARG A 135 -13.62 -10.01 -18.25
N LEU A 136 -12.46 -9.76 -18.84
CA LEU A 136 -11.69 -8.54 -18.60
C LEU A 136 -12.48 -7.27 -18.91
N PHE A 137 -13.11 -7.19 -20.09
CA PHE A 137 -13.89 -6.02 -20.49
C PHE A 137 -14.99 -5.66 -19.48
N GLU A 138 -15.82 -6.62 -19.10
CA GLU A 138 -16.94 -6.37 -18.19
C GLU A 138 -16.46 -5.95 -16.80
N ILE A 139 -15.36 -6.54 -16.31
CA ILE A 139 -14.77 -6.16 -15.02
C ILE A 139 -14.22 -4.73 -15.08
N VAL A 140 -13.42 -4.39 -16.10
CA VAL A 140 -12.86 -3.03 -16.26
C VAL A 140 -13.97 -2.00 -16.40
N LYS A 141 -15.05 -2.32 -17.12
CA LYS A 141 -16.24 -1.48 -17.25
C LYS A 141 -16.90 -1.19 -15.91
N GLN A 142 -17.04 -2.19 -15.05
CA GLN A 142 -17.62 -1.99 -13.73
C GLN A 142 -16.71 -1.13 -12.82
N PHE A 143 -15.40 -1.34 -12.85
CA PHE A 143 -14.46 -0.46 -12.14
C PHE A 143 -14.47 0.97 -12.69
N ALA A 144 -14.51 1.15 -14.01
CA ALA A 144 -14.57 2.47 -14.65
C ALA A 144 -15.81 3.27 -14.21
N ALA A 145 -16.94 2.60 -13.99
CA ALA A 145 -18.18 3.23 -13.53
C ALA A 145 -18.17 3.62 -12.03
N THR A 146 -17.17 3.16 -11.27
CA THR A 146 -17.06 3.41 -9.83
C THR A 146 -16.10 4.56 -9.59
N ASP A 147 -16.54 5.54 -8.79
CA ASP A 147 -15.72 6.66 -8.36
C ASP A 147 -15.09 6.33 -6.99
N LEU A 148 -13.78 6.11 -7.02
CA LEU A 148 -12.96 5.82 -5.85
C LEU A 148 -12.08 7.01 -5.48
N HIS A 149 -12.37 8.22 -5.95
CA HIS A 149 -11.58 9.40 -5.61
C HIS A 149 -11.53 9.63 -4.09
N PRO A 150 -10.40 10.06 -3.50
CA PRO A 150 -10.28 10.33 -2.07
C PRO A 150 -11.32 11.31 -1.50
N GLU A 151 -11.88 12.19 -2.32
CA GLU A 151 -12.96 13.11 -1.92
C GLU A 151 -14.32 12.41 -1.74
N ARG A 152 -14.57 11.30 -2.46
CA ARG A 152 -15.79 10.49 -2.33
C ARG A 152 -15.60 9.34 -1.35
N VAL A 153 -14.46 8.66 -1.44
CA VAL A 153 -14.07 7.53 -0.59
C VAL A 153 -12.79 7.90 0.12
N SER A 154 -12.89 8.34 1.37
CA SER A 154 -11.73 8.75 2.17
C SER A 154 -10.68 7.63 2.27
N ASN A 155 -9.42 7.97 2.52
CA ASN A 155 -8.37 6.94 2.70
C ASN A 155 -8.71 6.00 3.87
N VAL A 156 -9.38 6.52 4.89
CA VAL A 156 -9.86 5.74 6.04
C VAL A 156 -10.92 4.74 5.61
N ASP A 157 -11.95 5.19 4.89
CA ASP A 157 -12.97 4.30 4.33
C ASP A 157 -12.36 3.26 3.39
N MET A 158 -11.36 3.65 2.61
CA MET A 158 -10.65 2.74 1.73
C MET A 158 -9.86 1.69 2.48
N GLY A 159 -9.21 2.06 3.59
CA GLY A 159 -8.58 1.12 4.53
C GLY A 159 -9.57 0.07 5.02
N TYR A 160 -10.74 0.48 5.50
CA TYR A 160 -11.80 -0.46 5.92
C TYR A 160 -12.23 -1.42 4.80
N VAL A 161 -12.33 -0.93 3.56
CA VAL A 161 -12.69 -1.77 2.42
C VAL A 161 -11.60 -2.79 2.09
N PHE A 162 -10.33 -2.40 2.09
CA PHE A 162 -9.22 -3.34 1.87
C PHE A 162 -9.15 -4.40 2.97
N GLU A 163 -9.34 -4.01 4.23
CA GLU A 163 -9.37 -4.93 5.36
C GLU A 163 -10.52 -5.92 5.25
N ASP A 164 -11.72 -5.44 4.92
CA ASP A 164 -12.88 -6.30 4.76
C ASP A 164 -12.71 -7.28 3.58
N LEU A 165 -12.08 -6.81 2.49
CA LEU A 165 -11.71 -7.66 1.34
C LEU A 165 -10.74 -8.77 1.77
N VAL A 166 -9.60 -8.41 2.35
CA VAL A 166 -8.56 -9.36 2.77
C VAL A 166 -9.13 -10.36 3.77
N ARG A 167 -9.85 -9.88 4.79
CA ARG A 167 -10.51 -10.74 5.79
C ARG A 167 -11.42 -11.78 5.13
N ARG A 168 -12.29 -11.37 4.21
CA ARG A 168 -13.22 -12.29 3.52
C ARG A 168 -12.50 -13.31 2.65
N PHE A 169 -11.44 -12.92 1.97
CA PHE A 169 -10.67 -13.85 1.14
C PHE A 169 -9.94 -14.89 2.00
N ASN A 170 -9.42 -14.51 3.16
CA ASN A 170 -8.75 -15.42 4.08
C ASN A 170 -9.76 -16.38 4.75
N GLU A 171 -10.94 -15.88 5.15
CA GLU A 171 -12.05 -16.72 5.64
C GLU A 171 -12.48 -17.78 4.62
N GLN A 172 -12.42 -17.44 3.32
CA GLN A 172 -12.70 -18.40 2.24
C GLN A 172 -11.56 -19.38 1.97
N ALA A 173 -10.34 -19.07 2.41
CA ALA A 173 -9.15 -19.89 2.22
C ALA A 173 -8.93 -20.91 3.35
N ASN A 174 -9.68 -20.84 4.46
CA ASN A 174 -9.41 -21.57 5.70
C ASN A 174 -7.97 -21.36 6.23
N GLU A 175 -7.36 -20.22 5.91
CA GLU A 175 -6.04 -19.83 6.47
C GLU A 175 -6.24 -19.39 7.93
N GLU A 176 -5.28 -19.72 8.81
CA GLU A 176 -5.36 -19.37 10.23
C GLU A 176 -5.43 -17.85 10.40
N ALA A 177 -6.34 -17.37 11.26
CA ALA A 177 -6.64 -15.95 11.43
C ALA A 177 -5.51 -15.12 12.08
N GLY A 178 -4.35 -15.71 12.34
CA GLY A 178 -3.29 -15.16 13.20
C GLY A 178 -2.50 -13.99 12.60
N ASP A 179 -2.32 -13.95 11.28
CA ASP A 179 -1.25 -13.14 10.70
C ASP A 179 -1.67 -11.81 10.05
N HIS A 180 -2.95 -11.44 10.00
CA HIS A 180 -3.36 -10.62 8.84
C HIS A 180 -4.10 -9.31 9.10
N PHE A 181 -4.54 -9.00 10.32
CA PHE A 181 -5.11 -7.69 10.58
C PHE A 181 -5.21 -7.32 12.07
N THR A 182 -4.80 -6.11 12.44
CA THR A 182 -5.11 -5.53 13.76
C THR A 182 -6.41 -4.73 13.67
N PRO A 183 -7.48 -5.10 14.41
CA PRO A 183 -8.74 -4.35 14.40
C PRO A 183 -8.54 -2.86 14.63
N ARG A 184 -9.27 -2.00 13.90
CA ARG A 184 -9.09 -0.53 13.97
C ARG A 184 -9.28 0.03 15.37
N GLU A 185 -10.15 -0.56 16.17
CA GLU A 185 -10.37 -0.19 17.56
C GLU A 185 -9.12 -0.45 18.41
N VAL A 186 -8.42 -1.57 18.17
CA VAL A 186 -7.15 -1.90 18.82
C VAL A 186 -6.05 -0.94 18.36
N ILE A 187 -5.96 -0.66 17.05
CA ILE A 187 -5.01 0.31 16.51
C ILE A 187 -5.22 1.69 17.15
N ARG A 188 -6.48 2.17 17.23
CA ARG A 188 -6.79 3.44 17.88
C ARG A 188 -6.34 3.45 19.34
N LEU A 189 -6.61 2.38 20.09
CA LEU A 189 -6.14 2.27 21.47
C LEU A 189 -4.61 2.38 21.56
N MET A 190 -3.87 1.67 20.70
CA MET A 190 -2.41 1.72 20.65
C MET A 190 -1.91 3.13 20.34
N VAL A 191 -2.50 3.79 19.33
CA VAL A 191 -2.16 5.17 18.92
C VAL A 191 -2.43 6.16 20.05
N HIS A 192 -3.57 6.06 20.73
CA HIS A 192 -3.86 6.88 21.92
C HIS A 192 -2.83 6.63 23.02
N ALA A 193 -2.51 5.37 23.34
CA ALA A 193 -1.52 5.04 24.37
C ALA A 193 -0.12 5.57 24.03
N LEU A 194 0.24 5.59 22.74
CA LEU A 194 1.52 6.07 22.24
C LEU A 194 1.66 7.59 22.34
N PHE A 195 0.61 8.35 21.98
CA PHE A 195 0.66 9.81 21.94
C PHE A 195 0.22 10.50 23.24
N ASN A 196 -0.68 9.90 24.03
CA ASN A 196 -1.22 10.52 25.25
C ASN A 196 -0.16 10.96 26.28
N PRO A 197 0.96 10.24 26.51
CA PRO A 197 1.96 10.68 27.47
C PRO A 197 2.77 11.91 27.02
N ASP A 198 2.69 12.28 25.74
CA ASP A 198 3.54 13.31 25.14
C ASP A 198 2.72 14.59 24.89
N ASP A 199 2.32 15.28 25.95
CA ASP A 199 1.59 16.55 25.91
C ASP A 199 2.30 17.63 25.05
N SER A 200 3.62 17.50 24.87
CA SER A 200 4.42 18.42 24.04
C SER A 200 4.05 18.34 22.55
N VAL A 201 3.64 17.17 22.06
CA VAL A 201 3.21 16.92 20.67
C VAL A 201 2.03 17.80 20.28
N PHE A 202 1.13 18.08 21.23
CA PHE A 202 -0.10 18.84 20.99
C PHE A 202 0.09 20.35 21.14
N THR A 203 1.24 20.80 21.65
CA THR A 203 1.52 22.23 21.90
C THR A 203 2.57 22.82 20.95
N GLU A 204 3.35 21.97 20.27
CA GLU A 204 4.45 22.39 19.41
C GLU A 204 4.03 22.52 17.94
N GLN A 205 3.72 23.75 17.49
CA GLN A 205 3.42 24.03 16.09
C GLN A 205 4.69 23.98 15.21
N GLY A 206 4.56 23.44 14.00
CA GLY A 206 5.60 23.47 12.97
C GLY A 206 6.73 22.45 13.16
N LYS A 207 6.59 21.51 14.10
CA LYS A 207 7.55 20.41 14.24
C LYS A 207 7.18 19.22 13.35
N VAL A 208 8.22 18.48 12.97
CA VAL A 208 8.11 17.22 12.26
C VAL A 208 8.42 16.09 13.23
N ARG A 209 7.52 15.11 13.34
CA ARG A 209 7.74 13.85 14.08
C ARG A 209 7.74 12.68 13.11
N THR A 210 8.36 11.59 13.53
CA THR A 210 8.53 10.38 12.72
C THR A 210 7.99 9.18 13.47
N LEU A 211 7.24 8.32 12.78
CA LEU A 211 6.65 7.12 13.33
C LEU A 211 6.95 5.93 12.42
N TYR A 212 7.34 4.80 13.00
CA TYR A 212 7.73 3.61 12.27
C TYR A 212 6.95 2.38 12.72
N ASP A 213 6.54 1.57 11.73
CA ASP A 213 5.96 0.25 11.93
C ASP A 213 6.76 -0.81 11.13
N PRO A 214 7.54 -1.67 11.79
CA PRO A 214 8.38 -2.68 11.14
C PRO A 214 7.61 -3.83 10.49
N CYS A 215 6.30 -3.94 10.74
CA CYS A 215 5.43 -4.98 10.20
C CYS A 215 4.10 -4.35 9.78
N CYS A 216 4.18 -3.38 8.87
CA CYS A 216 3.09 -2.41 8.68
C CYS A 216 1.85 -2.96 7.99
N GLY A 217 1.92 -4.17 7.40
CA GLY A 217 0.82 -4.79 6.69
C GLY A 217 0.28 -3.87 5.60
N THR A 218 -1.02 -3.65 5.61
CA THR A 218 -1.71 -2.72 4.69
C THR A 218 -1.58 -1.25 5.07
N GLY A 219 -0.74 -0.90 6.07
CA GLY A 219 -0.53 0.48 6.52
C GLY A 219 -1.58 0.99 7.51
N GLY A 220 -2.31 0.08 8.16
CA GLY A 220 -3.41 0.43 9.05
C GLY A 220 -2.98 1.30 10.23
N MET A 221 -1.95 0.86 10.95
CA MET A 221 -1.38 1.57 12.09
C MET A 221 -0.90 2.98 11.72
N LEU A 222 -0.16 3.08 10.61
CA LEU A 222 0.34 4.34 10.07
C LEU A 222 -0.80 5.32 9.77
N SER A 223 -1.85 4.86 9.08
CA SER A 223 -2.98 5.70 8.70
C SER A 223 -3.79 6.24 9.88
N VAL A 224 -4.00 5.43 10.93
CA VAL A 224 -4.72 5.88 12.12
C VAL A 224 -3.88 6.85 12.94
N ALA A 225 -2.56 6.67 12.99
CA ALA A 225 -1.67 7.63 13.64
C ALA A 225 -1.69 9.00 12.94
N GLU A 226 -1.64 9.02 11.61
CA GLU A 226 -1.78 10.28 10.82
C GLU A 226 -3.13 10.95 11.05
N GLU A 227 -4.22 10.18 11.01
CA GLU A 227 -5.56 10.70 11.28
C GLU A 227 -5.65 11.31 12.69
N TYR A 228 -5.15 10.60 13.69
CA TYR A 228 -5.13 11.05 15.07
C TYR A 228 -4.36 12.37 15.23
N VAL A 229 -3.15 12.47 14.68
CA VAL A 229 -2.34 13.69 14.72
C VAL A 229 -3.05 14.84 14.01
N ARG A 230 -3.63 14.60 12.83
CA ARG A 230 -4.38 15.62 12.09
C ARG A 230 -5.57 16.18 12.87
N GLU A 231 -6.28 15.33 13.63
CA GLU A 231 -7.44 15.73 14.44
C GLU A 231 -7.07 16.44 15.74
N HIS A 232 -6.00 15.99 16.41
CA HIS A 232 -5.66 16.44 17.77
C HIS A 232 -4.49 17.43 17.80
N ALA A 233 -3.60 17.40 16.80
CA ALA A 233 -2.42 18.25 16.68
C ALA A 233 -2.23 18.76 15.23
N PRO A 234 -3.17 19.55 14.68
CA PRO A 234 -3.16 19.96 13.26
C PRO A 234 -1.92 20.81 12.86
N GLY A 235 -1.16 21.32 13.83
CA GLY A 235 0.09 22.05 13.60
C GLY A 235 1.34 21.15 13.52
N LEU A 236 1.19 19.84 13.73
CA LEU A 236 2.26 18.86 13.69
C LEU A 236 2.25 18.11 12.36
N THR A 237 3.43 17.94 11.76
CA THR A 237 3.60 17.04 10.61
C THR A 237 4.15 15.71 11.09
N LEU A 238 3.36 14.64 10.95
CA LEU A 238 3.81 13.27 11.20
C LEU A 238 4.29 12.66 9.88
N LYS A 239 5.54 12.21 9.82
CA LYS A 239 6.05 11.38 8.73
C LYS A 239 6.02 9.92 9.15
N VAL A 240 5.33 9.10 8.37
CA VAL A 240 5.20 7.67 8.64
C VAL A 240 6.17 6.86 7.81
N PHE A 241 6.69 5.80 8.40
CA PHE A 241 7.62 4.84 7.81
C PHE A 241 7.12 3.43 8.12
N GLY A 242 7.43 2.49 7.26
CA GLY A 242 7.10 1.11 7.53
C GLY A 242 7.89 0.11 6.71
N GLN A 243 7.70 -1.16 7.05
CA GLN A 243 8.28 -2.28 6.34
C GLN A 243 7.29 -3.44 6.30
N GLU A 244 7.24 -4.13 5.16
CA GLU A 244 6.34 -5.26 4.94
C GLU A 244 6.97 -6.24 3.95
N TYR A 245 6.91 -7.54 4.23
CA TYR A 245 7.48 -8.58 3.36
C TYR A 245 6.44 -9.23 2.45
N ASN A 246 5.15 -9.09 2.76
CA ASN A 246 4.05 -9.60 1.95
C ASN A 246 3.77 -8.67 0.76
N ASP A 247 3.88 -9.20 -0.46
CA ASP A 247 3.73 -8.43 -1.71
C ASP A 247 2.40 -7.67 -1.81
N GLU A 248 1.27 -8.32 -1.52
CA GLU A 248 -0.05 -7.71 -1.63
C GLU A 248 -0.24 -6.58 -0.59
N SER A 249 0.20 -6.83 0.64
CA SER A 249 0.10 -5.86 1.75
C SER A 249 0.99 -4.64 1.52
N PHE A 250 2.24 -4.87 1.09
CA PHE A 250 3.16 -3.82 0.68
C PHE A 250 2.57 -2.96 -0.44
N ALA A 251 2.00 -3.59 -1.48
CA ALA A 251 1.43 -2.87 -2.61
C ALA A 251 0.23 -2.00 -2.20
N ILE A 252 -0.61 -2.48 -1.27
CA ILE A 252 -1.73 -1.72 -0.70
C ILE A 252 -1.21 -0.53 0.11
N CYS A 253 -0.29 -0.77 1.06
CA CYS A 253 0.29 0.26 1.92
C CYS A 253 1.00 1.35 1.12
N GLY A 254 1.88 0.94 0.19
CA GLY A 254 2.61 1.86 -0.68
C GLY A 254 1.68 2.69 -1.57
N SER A 255 0.60 2.10 -2.07
CA SER A 255 -0.37 2.83 -2.90
C SER A 255 -1.17 3.87 -2.10
N ASP A 256 -1.52 3.57 -0.85
CA ASP A 256 -2.20 4.54 0.03
C ASP A 256 -1.32 5.75 0.33
N LEU A 257 -0.04 5.52 0.65
CA LEU A 257 0.94 6.59 0.88
C LEU A 257 1.24 7.38 -0.38
N LEU A 258 1.32 6.70 -1.52
CA LEU A 258 1.43 7.34 -2.82
C LEU A 258 0.24 8.28 -3.07
N ILE A 259 -0.99 7.92 -2.70
CA ILE A 259 -2.16 8.80 -2.85
C ILE A 259 -2.11 10.00 -1.89
N LYS A 260 -1.60 9.79 -0.66
CA LYS A 260 -1.39 10.86 0.33
C LYS A 260 -0.28 11.84 -0.05
N GLY A 261 0.56 11.49 -1.03
CA GLY A 261 1.70 12.31 -1.45
C GLY A 261 2.91 12.20 -0.52
N GLU A 262 2.93 11.18 0.33
CA GLU A 262 4.09 10.81 1.13
C GLU A 262 5.18 10.22 0.24
N ASP A 263 6.43 10.20 0.74
CA ASP A 263 7.54 9.60 0.01
C ASP A 263 7.39 8.07 0.00
N PRO A 264 7.23 7.42 -1.17
CA PRO A 264 7.08 5.97 -1.25
C PRO A 264 8.28 5.20 -0.68
N GLN A 265 9.47 5.82 -0.61
CA GLN A 265 10.66 5.21 0.01
C GLN A 265 10.53 5.04 1.52
N HIS A 266 9.51 5.63 2.14
CA HIS A 266 9.23 5.41 3.54
C HIS A 266 8.70 4.00 3.82
N ILE A 267 8.13 3.29 2.83
CA ILE A 267 7.77 1.88 2.95
C ILE A 267 8.78 1.03 2.21
N VAL A 268 9.36 0.08 2.94
CA VAL A 268 10.34 -0.85 2.39
C VAL A 268 9.72 -2.23 2.26
N PHE A 269 9.95 -2.86 1.11
CA PHE A 269 9.60 -4.26 0.91
C PHE A 269 10.72 -5.17 1.44
N GLY A 270 10.39 -6.13 2.28
CA GLY A 270 11.32 -7.18 2.73
C GLY A 270 11.17 -7.55 4.19
N ASP A 271 11.84 -8.63 4.58
CA ASP A 271 11.88 -9.12 5.96
C ASP A 271 12.66 -8.15 6.87
N THR A 272 12.02 -7.68 7.93
CA THR A 272 12.60 -6.69 8.84
C THR A 272 13.71 -7.27 9.71
N LEU A 273 13.63 -8.54 10.11
CA LEU A 273 14.67 -9.20 10.90
C LEU A 273 15.88 -9.56 10.02
N GLY A 274 15.60 -10.01 8.80
CA GLY A 274 16.51 -10.25 7.70
C GLY A 274 16.67 -11.73 7.34
N ASP A 275 16.24 -12.09 6.14
CA ASP A 275 16.21 -13.46 5.60
C ASP A 275 17.44 -13.81 4.73
N GLY A 276 18.51 -13.00 4.83
CA GLY A 276 19.71 -13.12 4.02
C GLY A 276 19.60 -12.53 2.61
N LYS A 277 18.41 -12.07 2.20
CA LYS A 277 18.17 -11.29 0.97
C LYS A 277 17.78 -9.86 1.28
N THR A 278 16.95 -9.71 2.30
CA THR A 278 16.43 -8.45 2.85
C THR A 278 16.86 -8.34 4.31
N GLY A 279 16.56 -7.21 4.93
CA GLY A 279 16.90 -6.90 6.31
C GLY A 279 16.20 -5.63 6.74
N ASP A 280 16.69 -5.03 7.82
CA ASP A 280 16.20 -3.73 8.28
C ASP A 280 16.18 -2.72 7.12
N GLY A 281 14.99 -2.22 6.80
CA GLY A 281 14.78 -1.26 5.72
C GLY A 281 15.20 0.16 6.09
N HIS A 282 15.39 0.44 7.39
CA HIS A 282 15.71 1.77 7.91
C HIS A 282 16.83 1.75 8.98
N PRO A 283 17.97 1.07 8.74
CA PRO A 283 18.99 0.82 9.76
C PRO A 283 19.69 2.09 10.26
N ASP A 284 19.73 3.12 9.42
CA ASP A 284 20.35 4.41 9.72
C ASP A 284 19.36 5.45 10.29
N LYS A 285 18.11 5.05 10.56
CA LYS A 285 17.06 5.96 11.03
C LYS A 285 16.75 5.74 12.50
N GLN A 286 16.40 6.85 13.16
CA GLN A 286 15.78 6.84 14.47
C GLN A 286 14.40 7.48 14.36
N PHE A 287 13.44 6.89 15.07
CA PHE A 287 12.06 7.32 15.04
C PHE A 287 11.64 7.87 16.39
N HIS A 288 10.74 8.84 16.39
CA HIS A 288 10.18 9.38 17.63
C HIS A 288 9.20 8.41 18.27
N TYR A 289 8.46 7.68 17.43
CA TYR A 289 7.46 6.72 17.84
C TYR A 289 7.59 5.42 17.05
N MET A 290 7.24 4.31 17.70
CA MET A 290 7.11 3.02 17.06
C MET A 290 5.83 2.34 17.53
N LEU A 291 5.15 1.66 16.61
CA LEU A 291 4.06 0.74 16.91
C LEU A 291 4.14 -0.42 15.93
N ALA A 292 3.86 -1.62 16.41
CA ALA A 292 3.93 -2.83 15.61
C ALA A 292 2.90 -3.84 16.11
N ASN A 293 2.39 -4.65 15.20
CA ASN A 293 1.75 -5.93 15.52
C ASN A 293 2.43 -7.02 14.69
N PRO A 294 3.62 -7.48 15.12
CA PRO A 294 4.38 -8.49 14.39
C PRO A 294 3.65 -9.84 14.39
N PRO A 295 4.06 -10.79 13.53
CA PRO A 295 3.59 -12.17 13.59
C PRO A 295 4.00 -12.80 14.94
N PHE A 296 3.03 -13.07 15.81
CA PHE A 296 3.28 -13.59 17.16
C PHE A 296 3.41 -15.10 17.18
N GLY A 297 4.46 -15.61 17.84
CA GLY A 297 4.67 -17.05 18.04
C GLY A 297 5.10 -17.80 16.78
N VAL A 298 5.62 -17.11 15.78
CA VAL A 298 6.08 -17.69 14.52
C VAL A 298 7.56 -18.09 14.61
N GLU A 299 7.92 -19.18 13.92
CA GLU A 299 9.29 -19.65 13.79
C GLU A 299 10.13 -18.67 12.95
N TRP A 300 11.35 -18.34 13.38
CA TRP A 300 12.27 -17.44 12.68
C TRP A 300 13.52 -18.15 12.13
N LYS A 301 13.32 -19.39 11.65
CA LYS A 301 14.40 -20.21 11.10
C LYS A 301 15.06 -19.59 9.85
N PRO A 302 14.32 -18.97 8.91
CA PRO A 302 14.94 -18.31 7.76
C PRO A 302 15.84 -17.11 8.14
N GLU A 303 15.55 -16.45 9.26
CA GLU A 303 16.25 -15.25 9.74
C GLU A 303 17.43 -15.59 10.66
N GLU A 304 17.56 -16.86 11.08
CA GLU A 304 18.50 -17.31 12.12
C GLU A 304 19.94 -16.86 11.86
N ASP A 305 20.43 -17.06 10.64
CA ASP A 305 21.81 -16.75 10.28
C ASP A 305 22.09 -15.24 10.36
N THR A 306 21.13 -14.40 9.95
CA THR A 306 21.26 -12.94 9.99
C THR A 306 21.22 -12.45 11.42
N VAL A 307 20.20 -12.86 12.18
CA VAL A 307 19.96 -12.45 13.57
C VAL A 307 21.10 -12.91 14.48
N THR A 308 21.55 -14.16 14.33
CA THR A 308 22.66 -14.71 15.15
C THR A 308 23.98 -14.00 14.84
N ARG A 309 24.24 -13.67 13.58
CA ARG A 309 25.43 -12.92 13.18
C ARG A 309 25.40 -11.52 13.77
N GLU A 310 24.29 -10.79 13.64
CA GLU A 310 24.15 -9.46 14.21
C GLU A 310 24.31 -9.47 15.74
N HIS A 311 23.69 -10.43 16.42
CA HIS A 311 23.88 -10.63 17.87
C HIS A 311 25.35 -10.85 18.23
N SER A 312 26.05 -11.74 17.52
CA SER A 312 27.43 -12.13 17.83
C SER A 312 28.44 -11.03 17.51
N ASP A 313 28.24 -10.34 16.38
CA ASP A 313 29.20 -9.37 15.86
C ASP A 313 29.00 -7.98 16.47
N LEU A 314 27.74 -7.56 16.71
CA LEU A 314 27.41 -6.21 17.17
C LEU A 314 27.04 -6.15 18.65
N GLY A 315 26.52 -7.24 19.25
CA GLY A 315 26.03 -7.23 20.63
C GLY A 315 25.02 -6.10 20.85
N PHE A 316 25.23 -5.28 21.89
CA PHE A 316 24.39 -4.11 22.19
C PHE A 316 24.51 -2.93 21.20
N ASN A 317 25.43 -3.00 20.24
CA ASN A 317 25.47 -2.03 19.14
C ASN A 317 24.53 -2.44 17.99
N GLY A 318 23.96 -3.65 18.02
CA GLY A 318 22.92 -4.11 17.10
C GLY A 318 21.57 -4.28 17.79
N ARG A 319 20.59 -4.81 17.08
CA ARG A 319 19.20 -4.97 17.55
C ARG A 319 19.06 -6.05 18.62
N PHE A 320 19.85 -7.11 18.52
CA PHE A 320 19.63 -8.33 19.31
C PHE A 320 20.57 -8.50 20.51
N GLY A 321 21.18 -7.43 21.03
CA GLY A 321 22.18 -7.51 22.11
C GLY A 321 21.70 -8.13 23.43
N ALA A 322 20.39 -8.10 23.69
CA ALA A 322 19.79 -8.64 24.92
C ALA A 322 19.72 -10.18 24.96
N GLY A 323 19.90 -10.84 23.82
CA GLY A 323 19.80 -12.29 23.67
C GLY A 323 18.84 -12.72 22.57
N LEU A 324 18.83 -14.02 22.28
CA LEU A 324 18.01 -14.61 21.22
C LEU A 324 16.94 -15.53 21.83
N PRO A 325 15.66 -15.42 21.40
CA PRO A 325 14.63 -16.35 21.85
C PRO A 325 14.82 -17.73 21.21
N ARG A 326 13.91 -18.66 21.48
CA ARG A 326 13.93 -19.97 20.82
C ARG A 326 13.54 -19.80 19.35
N ILE A 327 14.09 -20.62 18.47
CA ILE A 327 13.82 -20.58 17.01
C ILE A 327 12.33 -20.65 16.68
N ASN A 328 11.56 -21.42 17.46
CA ASN A 328 10.13 -21.62 17.23
C ASN A 328 9.24 -20.48 17.76
N ASP A 329 9.81 -19.39 18.27
CA ASP A 329 9.07 -18.21 18.72
C ASP A 329 9.94 -16.94 18.59
N GLY A 330 9.72 -16.19 17.49
CA GLY A 330 10.44 -14.97 17.18
C GLY A 330 9.89 -13.70 17.84
N SER A 331 8.85 -13.80 18.68
CA SER A 331 8.10 -12.62 19.16
C SER A 331 8.99 -11.56 19.84
N LEU A 332 10.00 -12.00 20.59
CA LEU A 332 10.92 -11.10 21.30
C LEU A 332 11.96 -10.42 20.40
N LEU A 333 12.11 -10.83 19.13
CA LEU A 333 13.01 -10.16 18.18
C LEU A 333 12.47 -8.82 17.67
N PHE A 334 11.17 -8.57 17.86
CA PHE A 334 10.49 -7.34 17.44
C PHE A 334 10.39 -6.29 18.58
N LEU A 335 10.83 -6.62 19.80
CA LEU A 335 10.92 -5.73 20.96
C LEU A 335 12.35 -5.22 21.13
#